data_AF-A0A2M8CTG4-F1
#
_entry.id   AF-A0A2M8CTG4-F1
#
_cell.length_a   1.000
_cell.length_b   1.000
_cell.length_c   1.000
_cell.angle_alpha   90.00
_cell.angle_beta   90.00
_cell.angle_gamma   90.00
#
_symmetry.space_group_name_H-M   'P 1'
#
loop_
_entity.id
_entity.type
_entity.pdbx_description
1 polymer ?
#
loop_
_entity_poly.entity_id
_entity_poly.type
_entity_poly.pdbx_seq_one_letter_code
_entity_poly.pdbx_strand_id
1 'polypeptide(L)'
;MGNQVLGVLDAQHNITDGLKQDDVDLLQSIANQVAVAVQNADLYARAEAAIQEAQLMVNYAPEAIVVVDLETGLFTDPNENAEKLYGLSHDDLLKVGPAQMSPPSQPDGRDSTEKTMEKINEAMQGGAPVFDWIHRNAQGQDIPCEVRLVRLPGARPRVRVSVTDITERKRLEALTIQRAKQQESLNLITQNIQSTTSIEAALQMAARELGHALGMRQTQVSLDPAALGGESKGNVID
;
A
#
# COMPACT_ATOMS: atom_id res chain seq x y z
N MET A 1 -1.12 44.45 17.26
CA MET A 1 -2.01 43.44 17.88
C MET A 1 -3.40 43.63 17.31
N GLY A 2 -4.11 42.53 17.05
CA GLY A 2 -5.17 42.42 16.04
C GLY A 2 -6.32 43.43 16.12
N ASN A 3 -6.68 43.96 14.95
CA ASN A 3 -7.82 44.88 14.75
C ASN A 3 -9.17 44.12 14.62
N GLN A 4 -9.26 42.92 15.19
CA GLN A 4 -10.45 42.08 15.11
C GLN A 4 -11.27 42.27 16.38
N VAL A 5 -12.45 42.86 16.24
CA VAL A 5 -13.43 42.97 17.32
C VAL A 5 -13.94 41.57 17.65
N LEU A 6 -13.67 41.09 18.87
CA LEU A 6 -14.15 39.80 19.36
C LEU A 6 -15.60 39.87 19.88
N GLY A 7 -16.04 41.06 20.28
CA GLY A 7 -17.36 41.32 20.84
C GLY A 7 -17.45 42.73 21.42
N VAL A 8 -18.64 43.12 21.86
CA VAL A 8 -18.91 44.41 22.52
C VAL A 8 -19.53 44.12 23.88
N LEU A 9 -18.99 44.76 24.92
CA LEU A 9 -19.57 44.76 26.26
C LEU A 9 -20.33 46.08 26.44
N ASP A 10 -21.64 45.99 26.66
CA ASP A 10 -22.50 47.14 26.90
C ASP A 10 -22.95 47.19 28.36
N ALA A 11 -22.91 48.38 28.97
CA ALA A 11 -23.33 48.62 30.34
C ALA A 11 -24.14 49.92 30.41
N GLN A 12 -25.30 49.87 31.06
CA GLN A 12 -26.24 50.99 31.13
C GLN A 12 -26.68 51.27 32.56
N HIS A 13 -26.93 52.55 32.88
CA HIS A 13 -27.44 53.00 34.17
C HIS A 13 -28.70 53.85 33.99
N ASN A 14 -29.65 53.74 34.93
CA ASN A 14 -30.92 54.49 34.91
C ASN A 14 -30.86 55.88 35.57
N ILE A 15 -29.66 56.41 35.83
CA ILE A 15 -29.43 57.71 36.45
C ILE A 15 -28.48 58.50 35.54
N THR A 16 -28.83 59.76 35.26
CA THR A 16 -27.96 60.69 34.52
C THR A 16 -26.64 60.87 35.27
N ASP A 17 -25.50 60.76 34.57
CA ASP A 17 -24.15 60.76 35.14
C ASP A 17 -23.89 59.65 36.20
N GLY A 18 -24.66 58.56 36.14
CA GLY A 18 -24.55 57.44 37.09
C GLY A 18 -23.31 56.57 36.91
N LEU A 19 -22.74 56.51 35.70
CA LEU A 19 -21.48 55.81 35.43
C LEU A 19 -20.31 56.79 35.53
N LYS A 20 -19.33 56.46 36.36
CA LYS A 20 -18.12 57.24 36.57
C LYS A 20 -16.93 56.61 35.85
N GLN A 21 -15.81 57.33 35.82
CA GLN A 21 -14.59 56.85 35.16
C GLN A 21 -14.10 55.52 35.74
N ASP A 22 -14.19 55.32 37.06
CA ASP A 22 -13.81 54.06 37.72
C ASP A 22 -14.63 52.86 37.20
N ASP A 23 -15.91 53.07 36.84
CA ASP A 23 -16.77 52.04 36.26
C ASP A 23 -16.33 51.69 34.83
N VAL A 24 -15.94 52.70 34.05
CA VAL A 24 -15.39 52.52 32.70
C VAL A 24 -14.07 51.75 32.75
N ASP A 25 -13.17 52.11 33.66
CA ASP A 25 -11.87 51.47 33.83
C ASP A 25 -12.04 50.00 34.28
N LEU A 26 -12.99 49.74 35.18
CA LEU A 26 -13.37 48.38 35.59
C LEU A 26 -13.92 47.56 34.42
N LEU A 27 -14.88 48.11 33.67
CA LEU A 27 -15.47 47.46 32.50
C LEU A 27 -14.42 47.16 31.43
N GLN A 28 -13.49 48.08 31.19
CA GLN A 28 -12.39 47.88 30.25
C GLN A 28 -11.43 46.79 30.71
N SER A 29 -11.11 46.73 32.01
CA SER A 29 -10.31 45.64 32.60
C SER A 29 -10.99 44.27 32.43
N ILE A 30 -12.30 44.20 32.70
CA ILE A 30 -13.08 42.98 32.51
C ILE A 30 -13.14 42.61 31.03
N ALA A 31 -13.42 43.56 30.13
CA ALA A 31 -13.46 43.32 28.70
C ALA A 31 -12.12 42.79 28.17
N ASN A 32 -11.00 43.34 28.65
CA ASN A 32 -9.67 42.84 28.30
C ASN A 32 -9.45 41.40 28.79
N GLN A 33 -9.83 41.08 30.04
CA GLN A 33 -9.71 39.72 30.57
C GLN A 33 -10.60 38.72 29.82
N VAL A 34 -11.84 39.10 29.51
CA VAL A 34 -12.77 38.28 28.72
C VAL A 34 -12.23 38.07 27.31
N ALA A 35 -11.69 39.10 26.67
CA ALA A 35 -11.08 38.99 25.34
C ALA A 35 -9.93 37.98 25.32
N VAL A 36 -9.04 38.01 26.33
CA VAL A 36 -7.95 37.04 26.46
C VAL A 36 -8.49 35.63 26.70
N ALA A 37 -9.47 35.47 27.59
CA ALA A 37 -10.06 34.16 27.87
C ALA A 37 -10.72 33.53 26.63
N VAL A 38 -11.47 34.34 25.86
CA VAL A 38 -12.10 33.91 24.59
C VAL A 38 -11.04 33.52 23.55
N GLN A 39 -9.98 34.31 23.39
CA GLN A 39 -8.88 33.98 22.48
C GLN A 39 -8.18 32.67 22.88
N ASN A 40 -7.92 32.47 24.17
CA ASN A 40 -7.30 31.25 24.67
C ASN A 40 -8.17 30.02 24.42
N ALA A 41 -9.49 30.14 24.62
CA ALA A 41 -10.43 29.05 24.33
C ALA A 41 -10.49 28.70 22.84
N ASP A 42 -10.53 29.70 21.95
CA ASP A 42 -10.50 29.48 20.49
C ASP A 42 -9.18 28.86 20.04
N LEU A 43 -8.04 29.36 20.54
CA LEU A 43 -6.73 28.78 20.24
C LEU A 43 -6.63 27.31 20.68
N TYR A 44 -7.15 26.99 21.86
CA TYR A 44 -7.19 25.63 22.36
C TYR A 44 -8.04 24.72 21.47
N ALA A 45 -9.27 25.15 21.14
CA ALA A 45 -10.16 24.40 20.28
C ALA A 45 -9.56 24.15 18.88
N ARG A 46 -8.89 25.15 18.31
CA ARG A 46 -8.19 25.00 17.01
C ARG A 46 -7.01 24.04 17.08
N ALA A 47 -6.23 24.08 18.16
CA ALA A 47 -5.12 23.16 18.36
C ALA A 47 -5.64 21.72 18.50
N GLU A 48 -6.71 21.51 19.26
CA GLU A 48 -7.35 20.20 19.40
C GLU A 48 -7.90 19.68 18.08
N ALA A 49 -8.62 20.52 17.33
CA ALA A 49 -9.14 20.17 16.01
C ALA A 49 -8.02 19.82 15.02
N ALA A 50 -6.92 20.57 15.01
CA ALA A 50 -5.77 20.29 14.15
C ALA A 50 -5.08 18.96 14.49
N ILE A 51 -4.98 18.62 15.78
CA ILE A 51 -4.43 17.34 16.23
C ILE A 51 -5.34 16.18 15.78
N GLN A 52 -6.65 16.32 15.99
CA GLN A 52 -7.62 15.31 15.56
C GLN A 52 -7.60 15.13 14.04
N GLU A 53 -7.58 16.21 13.27
CA GLU A 53 -7.51 16.15 11.81
C GLU A 53 -6.23 15.43 11.34
N ALA A 54 -5.08 15.75 11.93
CA ALA A 54 -3.82 15.08 11.62
C ALA A 54 -3.86 13.58 11.93
N GLN A 55 -4.46 13.18 13.06
CA GLN A 55 -4.64 11.77 13.42
C GLN A 55 -5.56 11.04 12.42
N LEU A 56 -6.65 11.67 12.00
CA LEU A 56 -7.54 11.11 10.99
C LEU A 56 -6.82 10.92 9.66
N MET A 57 -6.02 11.89 9.20
CA MET A 57 -5.23 11.74 7.97
C MET A 57 -4.31 10.52 8.00
N VAL A 58 -3.69 10.22 9.15
CA VAL A 58 -2.83 9.04 9.32
C VAL A 58 -3.64 7.74 9.36
N ASN A 59 -4.79 7.73 10.05
CA ASN A 59 -5.64 6.55 10.18
C ASN A 59 -6.38 6.17 8.89
N TYR A 60 -6.75 7.15 8.07
CA TYR A 60 -7.39 6.93 6.77
C TYR A 60 -6.41 6.71 5.61
N ALA A 61 -5.09 6.70 5.87
CA ALA A 61 -4.11 6.32 4.87
C ALA A 61 -4.35 4.87 4.43
N PRO A 62 -4.28 4.54 3.12
CA PRO A 62 -4.53 3.19 2.64
C PRO A 62 -3.43 2.20 3.04
N GLU A 63 -2.21 2.70 3.25
CA GLU A 63 -1.08 1.91 3.76
C GLU A 63 -1.10 1.74 5.29
N ALA A 64 -0.43 0.67 5.76
CA ALA A 64 -0.04 0.56 7.15
C ALA A 64 1.11 1.54 7.43
N ILE A 65 1.00 2.30 8.53
CA ILE A 65 2.00 3.29 8.94
C ILE A 65 2.46 2.97 10.36
N VAL A 66 3.79 2.94 10.54
CA VAL A 66 4.44 2.90 11.86
C VAL A 66 5.66 3.82 11.83
N VAL A 67 6.12 4.25 12.99
CA VAL A 67 7.39 4.96 13.16
C VAL A 67 8.36 4.05 13.91
N VAL A 68 9.59 3.91 13.42
CA VAL A 68 10.65 3.22 14.15
C VAL A 68 11.45 4.26 14.91
N ASP A 69 11.51 4.12 16.23
CA ASP A 69 12.46 4.83 17.07
C ASP A 69 13.81 4.10 17.00
N LEU A 70 14.84 4.77 16.45
CA LEU A 70 16.13 4.12 16.19
C LEU A 70 17.00 3.98 17.45
N GLU A 71 16.64 4.63 18.56
CA GLU A 71 17.35 4.44 19.84
C GLU A 71 16.90 3.12 20.50
N THR A 72 15.61 2.81 20.42
CA THR A 72 15.02 1.59 21.02
C THR A 72 14.90 0.43 20.04
N GLY A 73 14.83 0.71 18.74
CA GLY A 73 14.53 -0.27 17.69
C GLY A 73 13.05 -0.68 17.61
N LEU A 74 12.17 -0.04 18.38
CA LEU A 74 10.75 -0.40 18.48
C LEU A 74 9.86 0.47 17.61
N PHE A 75 8.68 -0.05 17.30
CA PHE A 75 7.63 0.74 16.68
C PHE A 75 7.00 1.73 17.67
N THR A 76 6.56 2.84 17.10
CA THR A 76 5.86 3.96 17.72
C THR A 76 4.81 4.46 16.74
N ASP A 77 3.77 5.11 17.24
CA ASP A 77 2.73 5.76 16.43
C ASP A 77 2.11 4.88 15.30
N PRO A 78 1.68 3.63 15.58
CA PRO A 78 1.02 2.80 14.58
C PRO A 78 -0.38 3.33 14.24
N ASN A 79 -0.77 3.24 12.96
CA ASN A 79 -2.15 3.46 12.53
C ASN A 79 -2.98 2.16 12.53
N GLU A 80 -4.30 2.27 12.39
CA GLU A 80 -5.20 1.10 12.39
C GLU A 80 -4.86 0.06 11.30
N ASN A 81 -4.32 0.49 10.16
CA ASN A 81 -3.94 -0.43 9.10
C ASN A 81 -2.67 -1.21 9.42
N ALA A 82 -1.76 -0.67 10.23
CA ALA A 82 -0.64 -1.42 10.79
C ALA A 82 -1.12 -2.52 11.74
N GLU A 83 -2.09 -2.22 12.61
CA GLU A 83 -2.71 -3.22 13.49
C GLU A 83 -3.32 -4.37 12.69
N LYS A 84 -4.07 -4.06 11.62
CA LYS A 84 -4.67 -5.05 10.71
C LYS A 84 -3.62 -5.88 9.97
N LEU A 85 -2.60 -5.25 9.41
CA LEU A 85 -1.54 -5.92 8.64
C LEU A 85 -0.75 -6.91 9.52
N TYR A 86 -0.36 -6.47 10.70
CA TYR A 86 0.49 -7.24 11.61
C TYR A 86 -0.30 -8.18 12.53
N GLY A 87 -1.61 -8.00 12.63
CA GLY A 87 -2.48 -8.81 13.48
C GLY A 87 -2.18 -8.63 14.98
N LEU A 88 -1.71 -7.44 15.36
CA LEU A 88 -1.34 -7.06 16.73
C LEU A 88 -2.16 -5.85 17.17
N SER A 89 -2.44 -5.77 18.47
CA SER A 89 -3.05 -4.57 19.06
C SER A 89 -2.08 -3.39 19.00
N HIS A 90 -2.62 -2.17 19.10
CA HIS A 90 -1.81 -0.95 19.25
C HIS A 90 -0.68 -1.13 20.28
N ASP A 91 -1.02 -1.52 21.51
CA ASP A 91 -0.07 -1.65 22.62
C ASP A 91 0.98 -2.75 22.39
N ASP A 92 0.63 -3.81 21.66
CA ASP A 92 1.58 -4.88 21.35
C ASP A 92 2.51 -4.50 20.19
N LEU A 93 2.05 -3.70 19.23
CA LEU A 93 2.91 -3.13 18.20
C LEU A 93 4.02 -2.26 18.80
N LEU A 94 3.73 -1.51 19.86
CA LEU A 94 4.71 -0.67 20.55
C LEU A 94 5.84 -1.46 21.26
N LYS A 95 5.72 -2.79 21.36
CA LYS A 95 6.71 -3.67 22.01
C LYS A 95 7.58 -4.43 21.02
N VAL A 96 7.33 -4.29 19.73
CA VAL A 96 8.05 -5.02 18.67
C VAL A 96 8.69 -4.04 17.69
N GLY A 97 9.63 -4.53 16.89
CA GLY A 97 10.30 -3.77 15.86
C GLY A 97 10.32 -4.48 14.51
N PRO A 98 10.96 -3.89 13.50
CA PRO A 98 11.02 -4.44 12.14
C PRO A 98 11.55 -5.88 12.06
N ALA A 99 12.52 -6.23 12.90
CA ALA A 99 13.16 -7.55 12.90
C ALA A 99 12.19 -8.67 13.34
N GLN A 100 11.31 -8.39 14.32
CA GLN A 100 10.31 -9.33 14.81
C GLN A 100 9.13 -9.49 13.84
N MET A 101 8.85 -8.46 13.04
CA MET A 101 7.73 -8.46 12.08
C MET A 101 8.16 -8.87 10.66
N SER A 102 9.23 -9.66 10.57
CA SER A 102 9.81 -10.17 9.32
C SER A 102 10.26 -11.62 9.50
N PRO A 103 10.29 -12.45 8.44
CA PRO A 103 11.00 -13.72 8.49
C PRO A 103 12.50 -13.50 8.75
N PRO A 104 13.26 -14.50 9.24
CA PRO A 104 14.70 -14.34 9.46
C PRO A 104 15.49 -13.95 8.21
N SER A 105 15.06 -14.40 7.04
CA SER A 105 15.69 -14.08 5.76
C SER A 105 14.64 -13.67 4.72
N GLN A 106 15.02 -12.75 3.84
CA GLN A 106 14.20 -12.28 2.73
C GLN A 106 14.34 -13.19 1.49
N PRO A 107 13.45 -13.09 0.48
CA PRO A 107 13.49 -13.98 -0.71
C PRO A 107 14.78 -13.95 -1.53
N ASP A 108 15.61 -12.92 -1.36
CA ASP A 108 16.95 -12.81 -1.95
C ASP A 108 18.04 -13.56 -1.14
N GLY A 109 17.65 -14.22 -0.05
CA GLY A 109 18.53 -14.99 0.83
C GLY A 109 19.26 -14.14 1.88
N ARG A 110 19.08 -12.81 1.90
CA ARG A 110 19.74 -11.93 2.88
C ARG A 110 19.02 -11.98 4.24
N ASP A 111 19.78 -11.78 5.31
CA ASP A 111 19.22 -11.61 6.66
C ASP A 111 18.36 -10.33 6.72
N SER A 112 17.16 -10.47 7.28
CA SER A 112 16.19 -9.39 7.36
C SER A 112 16.67 -8.24 8.25
N THR A 113 17.41 -8.52 9.32
CA THR A 113 17.92 -7.50 10.23
C THR A 113 18.99 -6.67 9.54
N GLU A 114 19.96 -7.33 8.89
CA GLU A 114 21.02 -6.66 8.13
C GLU A 114 20.45 -5.75 7.04
N LYS A 115 19.55 -6.30 6.20
CA LYS A 115 18.95 -5.56 5.10
C LYS A 115 18.04 -4.43 5.60
N THR A 116 17.37 -4.60 6.73
CA THR A 116 16.60 -3.51 7.38
C THR A 116 17.52 -2.36 7.78
N MET A 117 18.65 -2.65 8.42
CA MET A 117 19.60 -1.62 8.85
C MET A 117 20.21 -0.87 7.66
N GLU A 118 20.51 -1.55 6.56
CA GLU A 118 20.93 -0.90 5.31
C GLU A 118 19.90 0.14 4.83
N LYS A 119 18.62 -0.25 4.77
CA LYS A 119 17.54 0.65 4.30
C LYS A 119 17.24 1.79 5.25
N ILE A 120 17.28 1.54 6.56
CA ILE A 120 17.18 2.60 7.56
C ILE A 120 18.33 3.60 7.41
N ASN A 121 19.57 3.12 7.23
CA ASN A 121 20.73 3.99 7.03
C ASN A 121 20.61 4.83 5.75
N GLU A 122 20.15 4.23 4.65
CA GLU A 122 19.86 4.94 3.40
C GLU A 122 18.86 6.09 3.62
N ALA A 123 17.77 5.83 4.35
CA ALA A 123 16.80 6.86 4.72
C ALA A 123 17.41 7.95 5.63
N MET A 124 18.24 7.55 6.60
CA MET A 124 18.87 8.50 7.54
C MET A 124 19.87 9.45 6.85
N GLN A 125 20.49 9.01 5.76
CA GLN A 125 21.36 9.81 4.91
C GLN A 125 20.61 10.76 3.96
N GLY A 126 19.27 10.79 4.03
CA GLY A 126 18.42 11.67 3.23
C GLY A 126 17.78 10.98 2.02
N GLY A 127 17.98 9.67 1.84
CA GLY A 127 17.24 8.88 0.87
C GLY A 127 15.78 8.68 1.30
N ALA A 128 14.98 8.15 0.37
CA ALA A 128 13.61 7.70 0.63
C ALA A 128 13.39 6.32 -0.03
N PRO A 129 14.09 5.27 0.45
CA PRO A 129 14.10 3.98 -0.23
C PRO A 129 12.70 3.38 -0.31
N VAL A 130 12.39 2.80 -1.46
CA VAL A 130 11.20 2.01 -1.74
C VAL A 130 11.64 0.63 -2.21
N PHE A 131 11.15 -0.42 -1.58
CA PHE A 131 11.59 -1.78 -1.87
C PHE A 131 10.53 -2.82 -1.51
N ASP A 132 10.58 -3.95 -2.22
CA ASP A 132 9.80 -5.13 -1.88
C ASP A 132 10.35 -5.79 -0.61
N TRP A 133 9.45 -6.20 0.27
CA TRP A 133 9.74 -6.85 1.54
C TRP A 133 8.71 -7.93 1.84
N ILE A 134 9.13 -9.01 2.50
CA ILE A 134 8.19 -9.96 3.11
C ILE A 134 8.10 -9.64 4.59
N HIS A 135 6.91 -9.24 5.04
CA HIS A 135 6.60 -9.13 6.45
C HIS A 135 5.97 -10.43 6.96
N ARG A 136 6.08 -10.68 8.27
CA ARG A 136 5.43 -11.80 8.94
C ARG A 136 4.53 -11.27 10.05
N ASN A 137 3.24 -11.58 9.97
CA ASN A 137 2.28 -11.17 11.00
C ASN A 137 2.35 -12.05 12.26
N ALA A 138 1.59 -11.70 13.30
CA ALA A 138 1.54 -12.43 14.57
C ALA A 138 1.09 -13.89 14.45
N GLN A 139 0.36 -14.25 13.39
CA GLN A 139 -0.06 -15.62 13.08
C GLN A 139 1.00 -16.40 12.31
N GLY A 140 2.14 -15.78 11.98
CA GLY A 140 3.23 -16.40 11.22
C GLY A 140 3.01 -16.42 9.70
N GLN A 141 1.99 -15.72 9.19
CA GLN A 141 1.73 -15.61 7.76
C GLN A 141 2.69 -14.59 7.13
N ASP A 142 3.31 -15.00 6.03
CA ASP A 142 4.16 -14.15 5.21
C ASP A 142 3.31 -13.32 4.24
N ILE A 143 3.52 -12.01 4.27
CA ILE A 143 2.77 -11.02 3.48
C ILE A 143 3.78 -10.27 2.60
N PRO A 144 3.69 -10.38 1.27
CA PRO A 144 4.49 -9.57 0.39
C PRO A 144 4.02 -8.12 0.44
N CYS A 145 4.94 -7.22 0.75
CA CYS A 145 4.70 -5.80 0.90
C CYS A 145 5.67 -4.97 0.05
N GLU A 146 5.26 -3.76 -0.28
CA GLU A 146 6.14 -2.68 -0.69
C GLU A 146 6.35 -1.76 0.52
N VAL A 147 7.60 -1.48 0.87
CA VAL A 147 7.97 -0.66 2.03
C VAL A 147 8.60 0.63 1.54
N ARG A 148 8.17 1.76 2.13
CA ARG A 148 8.78 3.07 1.95
C ARG A 148 9.26 3.60 3.28
N LEU A 149 10.52 4.05 3.33
CA LEU A 149 11.09 4.68 4.51
C LEU A 149 11.28 6.18 4.29
N VAL A 150 10.90 6.97 5.29
CA VAL A 150 11.11 8.43 5.30
C VAL A 150 11.66 8.83 6.66
N ARG A 151 12.83 9.48 6.67
CA ARG A 151 13.38 10.07 7.91
C ARG A 151 12.44 11.15 8.42
N LEU A 152 12.08 11.09 9.70
CA LEU A 152 11.33 12.14 10.36
C LEU A 152 12.29 13.21 10.93
N PRO A 153 11.94 14.51 10.81
CA PRO A 153 12.70 15.56 11.47
C PRO A 153 12.51 15.49 12.99
N GLY A 154 13.55 15.92 13.73
CA GLY A 154 13.50 15.99 15.18
C GLY A 154 14.86 15.74 15.84
N ALA A 155 14.90 15.89 17.16
CA ALA A 155 16.09 15.64 17.96
C ALA A 155 16.45 14.15 18.04
N ARG A 156 15.43 13.27 18.09
CA ARG A 156 15.62 11.82 18.13
C ARG A 156 15.64 11.22 16.72
N PRO A 157 16.53 10.25 16.44
CA PRO A 157 16.59 9.58 15.15
C PRO A 157 15.37 8.66 14.97
N ARG A 158 14.47 9.02 14.05
CA ARG A 158 13.23 8.28 13.77
C ARG A 158 12.99 8.16 12.27
N VAL A 159 12.40 7.04 11.87
CA VAL A 159 12.02 6.77 10.49
C VAL A 159 10.56 6.34 10.43
N ARG A 160 9.76 7.02 9.62
CA ARG A 160 8.41 6.55 9.27
C ARG A 160 8.54 5.43 8.26
N VAL A 161 7.81 4.35 8.50
CA VAL A 161 7.65 3.20 7.63
C VAL A 161 6.23 3.20 7.10
N SER A 162 6.09 3.17 5.78
CA SER A 162 4.81 2.96 5.12
C SER A 162 4.87 1.60 4.44
N VAL A 163 3.91 0.73 4.74
CA VAL A 163 3.87 -0.66 4.30
C VAL A 163 2.58 -0.89 3.53
N THR A 164 2.71 -1.23 2.26
CA THR A 164 1.59 -1.52 1.37
C THR A 164 1.57 -3.01 1.07
N ASP A 165 0.47 -3.70 1.38
CA ASP A 165 0.27 -5.10 0.97
C ASP A 165 0.15 -5.16 -0.57
N ILE A 166 1.01 -5.98 -1.18
CA ILE A 166 1.07 -6.17 -2.64
C ILE A 166 0.74 -7.61 -3.04
N THR A 167 0.07 -8.37 -2.16
CA THR A 167 -0.36 -9.75 -2.41
C THR A 167 -1.20 -9.86 -3.68
N GLU A 168 -2.26 -9.05 -3.78
CA GLU A 168 -3.14 -9.09 -4.95
C GLU A 168 -2.42 -8.61 -6.21
N ARG A 169 -1.58 -7.57 -6.10
CA ARG A 169 -0.75 -7.09 -7.22
C ARG A 169 0.15 -8.20 -7.75
N LYS A 170 0.92 -8.87 -6.89
CA LYS A 170 1.81 -9.98 -7.29
C LYS A 170 1.06 -11.18 -7.85
N ARG A 171 -0.13 -11.48 -7.32
CA ARG A 171 -0.99 -12.56 -7.82
C ARG A 171 -1.48 -12.27 -9.25
N LEU A 172 -1.92 -11.05 -9.52
CA LEU A 172 -2.37 -10.64 -10.85
C LEU A 172 -1.22 -10.59 -11.86
N GLU A 173 -0.05 -10.10 -11.45
CA GLU A 173 1.17 -10.11 -12.26
C GLU A 173 1.58 -11.55 -12.62
N ALA A 174 1.61 -12.46 -11.63
CA ALA A 174 1.95 -13.86 -11.86
C ALA A 174 0.98 -14.55 -12.83
N LEU A 175 -0.33 -14.30 -12.69
CA LEU A 175 -1.35 -14.83 -13.61
C LEU A 175 -1.14 -14.30 -15.04
N THR A 176 -0.79 -13.03 -15.18
CA THR A 176 -0.54 -12.39 -16.47
C THR A 176 0.71 -13.00 -17.14
N ILE A 177 1.80 -13.17 -16.38
CA ILE A 177 3.02 -13.83 -16.86
C ILE A 177 2.74 -15.27 -17.28
N GLN A 178 1.95 -16.01 -16.49
CA GLN A 178 1.58 -17.39 -16.82
C GLN A 178 0.77 -17.46 -18.12
N ARG A 179 -0.22 -16.57 -18.30
CA ARG A 179 -1.01 -16.49 -19.54
C ARG A 179 -0.15 -16.14 -20.75
N ALA A 180 0.78 -15.20 -20.62
CA ALA A 180 1.69 -14.84 -21.69
C ALA A 180 2.55 -16.04 -22.13
N LYS A 181 3.12 -16.79 -21.17
CA LYS A 181 3.89 -18.01 -21.45
C LYS A 181 3.04 -19.09 -22.13
N GLN A 182 1.79 -19.25 -21.70
CA GLN A 182 0.88 -20.21 -22.32
C GLN A 182 0.55 -19.81 -23.77
N GLN A 183 0.30 -18.53 -24.02
CA GLN A 183 0.01 -18.03 -25.36
C GLN A 183 1.23 -18.15 -26.30
N GLU A 184 2.44 -17.84 -25.81
CA GLU A 184 3.68 -17.99 -26.57
C GLU A 184 3.91 -19.45 -26.99
N SER A 185 3.71 -20.38 -26.06
CA SER A 185 3.83 -21.81 -26.33
C SER A 185 2.84 -22.26 -27.42
N LEU A 186 1.59 -21.79 -27.37
CA LEU A 186 0.57 -22.09 -28.39
C LEU A 186 0.90 -21.50 -29.76
N ASN A 187 1.44 -20.28 -29.80
CA ASN A 187 1.86 -19.64 -31.04
C ASN A 187 3.03 -20.40 -31.69
N LEU A 188 4.03 -20.83 -30.91
CA LEU A 188 5.15 -21.63 -31.41
C LEU A 188 4.70 -22.98 -31.99
N ILE A 189 3.78 -23.68 -31.30
CA ILE A 189 3.20 -24.93 -31.82
C ILE A 189 2.50 -24.68 -33.16
N THR A 190 1.72 -23.60 -33.24
CA THR A 190 0.98 -23.24 -34.47
C THR A 190 1.94 -22.89 -35.62
N GLN A 191 2.99 -22.10 -35.35
CA GLN A 191 4.01 -21.76 -36.34
C GLN A 191 4.77 -22.99 -36.83
N ASN A 192 5.16 -23.89 -35.93
CA ASN A 192 5.84 -25.13 -36.29
C ASN A 192 4.97 -25.97 -37.23
N ILE A 193 3.68 -26.16 -36.90
CA ILE A 193 2.72 -26.86 -37.78
C ILE A 193 2.63 -26.18 -39.15
N GLN A 194 2.47 -24.84 -39.19
CA GLN A 194 2.34 -24.07 -40.44
C GLN A 194 3.62 -24.05 -41.30
N SER A 195 4.81 -24.14 -40.68
CA SER A 195 6.09 -24.16 -41.39
C SER A 195 6.35 -25.46 -42.14
N THR A 196 5.48 -26.45 -41.97
CA THR A 196 5.66 -27.77 -42.54
C THR A 196 5.30 -27.79 -44.04
N THR A 197 6.17 -28.37 -44.86
CA THR A 197 6.05 -28.37 -46.32
C THR A 197 5.13 -29.46 -46.90
N SER A 198 4.57 -30.35 -46.06
CA SER A 198 3.59 -31.35 -46.47
C SER A 198 2.48 -31.53 -45.43
N ILE A 199 1.29 -31.92 -45.90
CA ILE A 199 0.14 -32.23 -45.06
C ILE A 199 0.49 -33.33 -44.04
N GLU A 200 1.20 -34.38 -44.48
CA GLU A 200 1.57 -35.51 -43.63
C GLU A 200 2.50 -35.08 -42.47
N ALA A 201 3.50 -34.25 -42.77
CA ALA A 201 4.42 -33.78 -41.75
C ALA A 201 3.74 -32.76 -40.80
N ALA A 202 2.79 -31.95 -41.28
CA ALA A 202 2.01 -31.05 -40.44
C ALA A 202 1.15 -31.83 -39.42
N LEU A 203 0.53 -32.95 -39.84
CA LEU A 203 -0.27 -33.81 -38.97
C LEU A 203 0.58 -34.56 -37.95
N GLN A 204 1.75 -35.09 -38.36
CA GLN A 204 2.68 -35.73 -37.43
C GLN A 204 3.15 -34.75 -36.37
N MET A 205 3.45 -33.51 -36.77
CA MET A 205 3.86 -32.47 -35.84
C MET A 205 2.72 -32.10 -34.88
N ALA A 206 1.50 -31.90 -35.39
CA ALA A 206 0.32 -31.64 -34.57
C ALA A 206 0.03 -32.79 -33.57
N ALA A 207 0.10 -34.05 -34.03
CA ALA A 207 -0.07 -35.23 -33.19
C ALA A 207 0.98 -35.30 -32.07
N ARG A 208 2.24 -35.02 -32.40
CA ARG A 208 3.35 -35.02 -31.45
C ARG A 208 3.19 -33.93 -30.39
N GLU A 209 2.87 -32.71 -30.79
CA GLU A 209 2.70 -31.59 -29.86
C GLU A 209 1.47 -31.79 -28.95
N LEU A 210 0.36 -32.30 -29.49
CA LEU A 210 -0.80 -32.69 -28.69
C LEU A 210 -0.48 -33.81 -27.69
N GLY A 211 0.31 -34.81 -28.10
CA GLY A 211 0.77 -35.87 -27.20
C GLY A 211 1.62 -35.34 -26.05
N HIS A 212 2.54 -34.42 -26.34
CA HIS A 212 3.33 -33.75 -25.30
C HIS A 212 2.48 -32.89 -24.38
N ALA A 213 1.56 -32.07 -24.92
CA ALA A 213 0.71 -31.17 -24.14
C ALA A 213 -0.28 -31.91 -23.23
N LEU A 214 -0.80 -33.06 -23.69
CA LEU A 214 -1.79 -33.86 -22.96
C LEU A 214 -1.17 -34.98 -22.11
N GLY A 215 0.16 -35.10 -22.09
CA GLY A 215 0.87 -36.17 -21.37
C GLY A 215 0.57 -37.58 -21.92
N MET A 216 0.13 -37.68 -23.17
CA MET A 216 -0.25 -38.94 -23.81
C MET A 216 0.95 -39.58 -24.52
N ARG A 217 1.22 -40.85 -24.22
CA ARG A 217 2.34 -41.60 -24.86
C ARG A 217 2.12 -41.86 -26.35
N GLN A 218 0.86 -41.94 -26.78
CA GLN A 218 0.50 -42.09 -28.19
C GLN A 218 -0.67 -41.19 -28.51
N THR A 219 -0.48 -40.32 -29.50
CA THR A 219 -1.52 -39.48 -30.07
C THR A 219 -1.53 -39.76 -31.56
N GLN A 220 -2.68 -40.17 -32.09
CA GLN A 220 -2.84 -40.53 -33.49
C GLN A 220 -3.80 -39.55 -34.14
N VAL A 221 -3.40 -38.96 -35.25
CA VAL A 221 -4.24 -38.06 -36.05
C VAL A 221 -4.63 -38.82 -37.31
N SER A 222 -5.93 -39.02 -37.50
CA SER A 222 -6.51 -39.60 -38.71
C SER A 222 -7.12 -38.46 -39.53
N LEU A 223 -6.75 -38.38 -40.80
CA LEU A 223 -7.48 -37.61 -41.78
C LEU A 223 -8.50 -38.52 -42.46
N ASP A 224 -9.75 -38.07 -42.54
CA ASP A 224 -10.73 -38.70 -43.41
C ASP A 224 -10.49 -38.21 -44.85
N PRO A 225 -10.07 -39.08 -45.78
CA PRO A 225 -9.85 -38.69 -47.17
C PRO A 225 -11.13 -38.16 -47.86
N ALA A 226 -12.33 -38.50 -47.37
CA ALA A 226 -13.58 -37.94 -47.90
C ALA A 226 -13.78 -36.45 -47.56
N ALA A 227 -13.10 -35.93 -46.53
CA ALA A 227 -13.19 -34.54 -46.10
C ALA A 227 -12.20 -33.59 -46.80
N LEU A 228 -11.21 -34.14 -47.52
CA LEU A 228 -10.14 -33.38 -48.19
C LEU A 228 -10.39 -33.16 -49.70
N GLY A 229 -11.39 -33.82 -50.26
CA GLY A 229 -11.76 -33.73 -51.67
C GLY A 229 -13.23 -33.36 -51.83
N GLY A 230 -13.51 -32.07 -52.04
CA GLY A 230 -14.69 -31.70 -52.80
C GLY A 230 -14.63 -32.35 -54.19
N GLU A 231 -15.78 -32.86 -54.61
CA GLU A 231 -16.07 -33.52 -55.90
C GLU A 231 -15.72 -35.01 -56.03
N SER A 232 -16.56 -35.84 -55.39
CA SER A 232 -17.00 -37.08 -56.02
C SER A 232 -18.21 -36.77 -56.91
N LYS A 233 -18.03 -36.73 -58.24
CA LYS A 233 -18.99 -37.29 -59.22
C LYS A 233 -18.30 -37.50 -60.57
N GLY A 234 -18.18 -38.76 -60.95
CA GLY A 234 -17.75 -39.18 -62.27
C GLY A 234 -17.77 -40.70 -62.40
N ASN A 235 -18.91 -41.31 -62.04
CA ASN A 235 -19.16 -42.73 -62.26
C ASN A 235 -19.11 -42.99 -63.78
N VAL A 236 -18.17 -43.80 -64.24
CA VAL A 236 -18.21 -44.44 -65.55
C VAL A 236 -18.32 -45.94 -65.27
N ILE A 237 -19.39 -46.56 -65.76
CA ILE A 237 -19.39 -47.68 -66.72
C ILE A 237 -20.77 -48.37 -66.65
N ASP A 238 -21.37 -48.45 -67.85
CA ASP A 238 -22.57 -49.18 -68.34
C ASP A 238 -23.94 -48.98 -67.69
#